data_AF-A0A0E9X9I3-F1
#
_entry.id   AF-A0A0E9X9I3-F1
#
_cell.length_a   1.000
_cell.length_b   1.000
_cell.length_c   1.000
_cell.angle_alpha   90.00
_cell.angle_beta   90.00
_cell.angle_gamma   90.00
#
_symmetry.space_group_name_H-M   'P 1'
#
loop_
_entity.id
_entity.type
_entity.pdbx_description
1 polymer ?
#
loop_
_entity_poly.entity_id
_entity_poly.type
_entity_poly.pdbx_seq_one_letter_code
_entity_poly.pdbx_strand_id
1 'polypeptide(L)'
;MLRVFPQTKAYFAHWKDTSPNSPEVKKHGALILATIGDVVNRIENMTTVLGSLSDLHAFKLRVDPANFKILGHNIMVVICMTFPNDFTPEVHLSVDKFFQNFTLALSERYR
;
A
#
# COMPACT_ATOMS: atom_id res chain seq x y z
N MET A 1 -0.86 -7.61 6.54
CA MET A 1 -1.07 -8.16 5.18
C MET A 1 -0.59 -9.60 5.07
N LEU A 2 0.73 -9.86 5.01
CA LEU A 2 1.28 -11.20 4.70
C LEU A 2 0.77 -12.36 5.57
N ARG A 3 0.44 -12.11 6.85
CA ARG A 3 -0.11 -13.14 7.76
C ARG A 3 -1.62 -13.35 7.62
N VAL A 4 -2.38 -12.26 7.52
CA VAL A 4 -3.85 -12.25 7.56
C VAL A 4 -4.46 -12.54 6.18
N PHE A 5 -3.72 -12.19 5.12
CA PHE A 5 -4.09 -12.41 3.71
C PHE A 5 -2.97 -13.25 3.06
N PRO A 6 -2.88 -14.56 3.34
CA PRO A 6 -1.74 -15.40 2.96
C PRO A 6 -1.54 -15.51 1.44
N GLN A 7 -2.57 -15.29 0.63
CA GLN A 7 -2.45 -15.23 -0.83
C GLN A 7 -1.46 -14.16 -1.30
N THR A 8 -1.28 -13.07 -0.55
CA THR A 8 -0.33 -12.01 -0.92
C THR A 8 1.13 -12.45 -0.76
N LYS A 9 1.40 -13.56 -0.06
CA LYS A 9 2.78 -14.06 0.14
C LYS A 9 3.45 -14.50 -1.16
N ALA A 10 2.68 -14.90 -2.17
CA ALA A 10 3.21 -15.35 -3.46
C ALA A 10 4.14 -14.30 -4.10
N TYR A 11 3.80 -13.01 -3.98
CA TYR A 11 4.62 -11.90 -4.50
C TYR A 11 5.97 -11.73 -3.78
N PHE A 12 6.13 -12.34 -2.61
CA PHE A 12 7.30 -12.24 -1.75
C PHE A 12 8.00 -13.60 -1.53
N ALA A 13 7.73 -14.59 -2.39
CA ALA A 13 8.30 -15.94 -2.27
C ALA A 13 9.83 -15.99 -2.36
N HIS A 14 10.46 -14.92 -2.86
CA HIS A 14 11.90 -14.75 -2.92
C HIS A 14 12.54 -14.32 -1.59
N TRP A 15 11.74 -13.91 -0.59
CA TRP A 15 12.25 -13.62 0.76
C TRP A 15 12.36 -14.90 1.58
N LYS A 16 13.48 -15.03 2.29
CA LYS A 16 13.73 -16.16 3.20
C LYS A 16 12.79 -16.13 4.41
N ASP A 17 12.45 -14.93 4.88
CA ASP A 17 11.54 -14.72 6.00
C ASP A 17 10.46 -13.69 5.66
N THR A 18 9.21 -14.06 5.86
CA THR A 18 8.02 -13.20 5.69
C THR A 18 7.29 -12.97 7.02
N SER A 19 7.92 -13.35 8.13
CA SER A 19 7.39 -13.15 9.47
C SER A 19 7.26 -11.65 9.80
N PRO A 20 6.30 -11.29 10.68
CA PRO A 20 6.27 -9.95 11.25
C PRO A 20 7.61 -9.63 11.90
N ASN A 21 8.17 -8.46 11.59
CA ASN A 21 9.47 -7.95 12.08
C ASN A 21 10.75 -8.48 11.41
N SER A 22 10.65 -9.35 10.41
CA SER A 22 11.81 -9.71 9.58
C SER A 22 12.46 -8.47 8.94
N PRO A 23 13.79 -8.46 8.72
CA PRO A 23 14.50 -7.33 8.12
C PRO A 23 13.93 -6.90 6.77
N GLU A 24 13.57 -7.86 5.92
CA GLU A 24 13.01 -7.64 4.59
C GLU A 24 11.64 -6.94 4.67
N VAL A 25 10.76 -7.42 5.55
CA VAL A 25 9.44 -6.81 5.78
C VAL A 25 9.58 -5.39 6.31
N LYS A 26 10.48 -5.15 7.28
CA LYS A 26 10.72 -3.80 7.82
C LYS A 26 11.25 -2.85 6.74
N LYS A 27 12.26 -3.29 5.98
CA LYS A 27 12.85 -2.49 4.90
C LYS A 27 11.83 -2.15 3.82
N HIS A 28 11.04 -3.12 3.39
CA HIS A 28 10.03 -2.90 2.35
C HIS A 28 8.86 -2.05 2.86
N GLY A 29 8.43 -2.26 4.11
CA GLY A 29 7.40 -1.42 4.74
C GLY A 29 7.82 0.05 4.83
N ALA A 30 9.09 0.32 5.15
CA ALA A 30 9.62 1.69 5.15
C ALA A 30 9.57 2.33 3.75
N LEU A 31 9.89 1.58 2.70
CA LEU A 31 9.80 2.07 1.32
C LEU A 31 8.35 2.43 0.94
N ILE A 32 7.40 1.54 1.26
CA ILE A 32 5.97 1.77 1.00
C ILE A 32 5.49 3.05 1.71
N LEU A 33 5.80 3.20 3.00
CA LEU A 33 5.36 4.37 3.77
C LEU A 33 6.04 5.66 3.32
N ALA A 34 7.30 5.62 2.91
CA ALA A 34 7.98 6.78 2.32
C ALA A 34 7.29 7.24 1.03
N THR A 35 6.95 6.30 0.13
CA THR A 35 6.18 6.62 -1.08
C THR A 35 4.79 7.17 -0.75
N ILE A 36 4.10 6.63 0.26
CA ILE A 36 2.80 7.17 0.68
C ILE A 36 2.96 8.62 1.16
N GLY A 37 3.99 8.92 1.97
CA GLY A 37 4.28 10.29 2.40
C GLY A 37 4.53 11.24 1.23
N ASP A 38 5.29 10.78 0.24
CA ASP A 38 5.55 11.50 -1.00
C ASP A 38 4.29 11.78 -1.83
N VAL A 39 3.32 10.86 -1.81
CA VAL A 39 2.02 11.02 -2.48
C VAL A 39 1.12 11.97 -1.70
N VAL A 40 1.11 11.91 -0.36
CA VAL A 40 0.36 12.84 0.49
C VAL A 40 0.80 14.29 0.23
N ASN A 41 2.11 14.53 0.05
CA ASN A 41 2.65 15.85 -0.26
C ASN A 41 2.32 16.37 -1.67
N ARG A 42 1.79 15.50 -2.55
CA ARG A 42 1.48 15.78 -3.96
C ARG A 42 0.13 15.17 -4.35
N ILE A 43 -0.84 15.30 -3.44
CA ILE A 43 -2.10 14.57 -3.46
C ILE A 43 -2.93 14.84 -4.73
N GLU A 44 -2.76 16.02 -5.32
CA GLU A 44 -3.39 16.45 -6.57
C GLU A 44 -2.79 15.78 -7.83
N ASN A 45 -1.61 15.17 -7.71
CA ASN A 45 -0.82 14.62 -8.83
C ASN A 45 -0.49 13.12 -8.66
N MET A 46 -1.34 12.34 -7.98
CA MET A 46 -1.05 10.94 -7.62
C MET A 46 -0.58 10.06 -8.81
N THR A 47 -1.27 10.14 -9.95
CA THR A 47 -0.96 9.31 -11.14
C THR A 47 0.45 9.59 -11.67
N THR A 48 0.89 10.85 -11.62
CA THR A 48 2.25 11.23 -12.02
C THR A 48 3.28 10.67 -11.03
N VAL A 49 3.04 10.83 -9.73
CA VAL A 49 3.95 10.35 -8.67
C VAL A 49 4.08 8.83 -8.69
N LEU A 50 2.97 8.13 -8.93
CA LEU A 50 2.91 6.67 -8.90
C LEU A 50 3.18 6.02 -10.25
N GLY A 51 3.40 6.78 -11.33
CA GLY A 51 3.50 6.25 -12.69
C GLY A 51 4.53 5.13 -12.86
N SER A 52 5.77 5.36 -12.39
CA SER A 52 6.82 4.34 -12.46
C SER A 52 6.55 3.11 -11.58
N LEU A 53 5.83 3.30 -10.47
CA LEU A 53 5.39 2.20 -9.63
C LEU A 53 4.22 1.43 -10.26
N SER A 54 3.32 2.12 -10.96
CA SER A 54 2.26 1.48 -11.74
C SER A 54 2.86 0.57 -12.80
N ASP A 55 3.86 1.05 -13.57
CA ASP A 55 4.58 0.24 -14.55
C ASP A 55 5.28 -0.98 -13.90
N LEU A 56 5.97 -0.75 -12.79
CA LEU A 56 6.64 -1.80 -12.04
C LEU A 56 5.67 -2.90 -11.61
N HIS A 57 4.55 -2.52 -11.00
CA HIS A 57 3.58 -3.48 -10.45
C HIS A 57 2.77 -4.17 -11.56
N ALA A 58 2.43 -3.45 -12.64
CA ALA A 58 1.66 -3.98 -13.76
C ALA A 58 2.48 -4.94 -14.61
N PHE A 59 3.63 -4.50 -15.13
CA PHE A 59 4.33 -5.24 -16.18
C PHE A 59 5.38 -6.19 -15.65
N LYS A 60 6.14 -5.76 -14.64
CA LYS A 60 7.27 -6.55 -14.11
C LYS A 60 6.84 -7.51 -13.01
N LEU A 61 6.11 -7.01 -12.02
CA LEU A 61 5.69 -7.82 -10.87
C LEU A 61 4.35 -8.52 -11.09
N ARG A 62 3.52 -8.02 -12.02
CA ARG A 62 2.18 -8.54 -12.35
C ARG A 62 1.33 -8.77 -11.10
N VAL A 63 1.32 -7.78 -10.21
CA VAL A 63 0.53 -7.81 -8.97
C VAL A 63 -0.94 -7.67 -9.32
N ASP A 64 -1.82 -8.53 -8.82
CA ASP A 64 -3.26 -8.31 -9.05
C ASP A 64 -3.69 -7.02 -8.33
N PRO A 65 -4.31 -6.04 -9.02
CA PRO A 65 -4.76 -4.78 -8.42
C PRO A 65 -5.64 -4.93 -7.17
N ALA A 66 -6.34 -6.07 -7.01
CA ALA A 66 -7.10 -6.36 -5.81
C ALA A 66 -6.24 -6.32 -4.53
N ASN A 67 -4.94 -6.64 -4.62
CA ASN A 67 -4.03 -6.64 -3.48
C ASN A 67 -3.67 -5.23 -2.97
N PHE A 68 -3.80 -4.19 -3.79
CA PHE A 68 -3.59 -2.82 -3.33
C PHE A 68 -4.64 -2.40 -2.30
N LYS A 69 -5.90 -2.80 -2.50
CA LYS A 69 -6.98 -2.57 -1.53
C LYS A 69 -6.72 -3.29 -0.21
N ILE A 70 -6.19 -4.52 -0.28
CA ILE A 70 -5.79 -5.28 0.91
C ILE A 70 -4.70 -4.52 1.68
N LEU A 71 -3.68 -4.00 1.00
CA LEU A 71 -2.63 -3.22 1.65
C LEU A 71 -3.20 -1.94 2.30
N GLY A 72 -4.00 -1.16 1.56
CA GLY A 72 -4.65 0.05 2.07
C GLY A 72 -5.47 -0.21 3.33
N HIS A 73 -6.30 -1.26 3.33
CA HIS A 73 -7.06 -1.68 4.50
C HIS A 73 -6.16 -2.02 5.70
N ASN A 74 -5.08 -2.79 5.50
CA ASN A 74 -4.17 -3.13 6.59
C ASN A 74 -3.46 -1.89 7.15
N ILE A 75 -3.13 -0.89 6.31
CA ILE A 75 -2.53 0.37 6.78
C ILE A 75 -3.54 1.15 7.62
N MET A 76 -4.80 1.26 7.19
CA MET A 76 -5.85 1.92 7.96
C MET A 76 -6.08 1.26 9.33
N VAL A 77 -6.08 -0.07 9.39
CA VAL A 77 -6.15 -0.80 10.67
C VAL A 77 -4.99 -0.42 11.58
N VAL A 78 -3.75 -0.37 11.05
CA VAL A 78 -2.57 0.02 11.85
C VAL A 78 -2.65 1.47 12.31
N ILE A 79 -3.09 2.40 11.46
CA ILE A 79 -3.29 3.82 11.84
C ILE A 79 -4.31 3.91 12.97
N CYS A 80 -5.46 3.25 12.83
CA CYS A 80 -6.51 3.22 13.87
C CYS A 80 -5.99 2.66 15.20
N MET A 81 -5.21 1.57 15.17
CA MET A 81 -4.62 0.99 16.37
C MET A 81 -3.55 1.88 17.03
N THR A 82 -2.84 2.68 16.23
CA THR A 82 -1.70 3.49 16.71
C THR A 82 -2.13 4.88 17.17
N PHE A 83 -3.12 5.46 16.49
CA PHE A 83 -3.64 6.81 16.71
C PHE A 83 -5.18 6.80 16.87
N PRO A 84 -5.73 6.04 17.84
CA PRO A 84 -7.18 5.82 17.94
C PRO A 84 -7.98 7.11 18.18
N ASN A 85 -7.39 8.09 18.87
CA ASN A 85 -8.05 9.36 19.16
C ASN A 85 -8.07 10.31 17.94
N ASP A 86 -7.08 10.20 17.05
CA ASP A 86 -6.95 11.04 15.88
C ASP A 86 -7.65 10.43 14.65
N PHE A 87 -7.84 9.12 14.62
CA PHE A 87 -8.49 8.40 13.53
C PHE A 87 -10.02 8.34 13.70
N THR A 88 -10.65 9.51 13.77
CA THR A 88 -12.12 9.66 13.87
C THR A 88 -12.81 9.13 12.60
N PRO A 89 -14.15 8.91 12.62
CA PRO A 89 -14.88 8.49 11.41
C PRO A 89 -14.70 9.40 10.20
N GLU A 90 -14.59 10.72 10.41
CA GLU A 90 -14.36 11.70 9.35
C GLU A 90 -12.94 11.60 8.75
N VAL A 91 -11.94 11.40 9.62
CA VAL A 91 -10.56 11.15 9.19
C VAL A 91 -10.48 9.82 8.45
N HIS A 92 -11.12 8.77 8.96
CA HIS A 92 -11.19 7.47 8.31
C HIS A 92 -11.81 7.57 6.91
N LEU A 93 -12.94 8.26 6.75
CA LEU A 93 -13.55 8.48 5.43
C LEU A 93 -12.57 9.14 4.45
N SER A 94 -11.84 10.14 4.90
CA SER A 94 -10.86 10.85 4.06
C SER A 94 -9.67 9.97 3.68
N VAL A 95 -9.15 9.19 4.64
CA VAL A 95 -8.02 8.27 4.43
C VAL A 95 -8.43 7.09 3.54
N ASP A 96 -9.66 6.57 3.67
CA ASP A 96 -10.17 5.52 2.80
C ASP A 96 -10.28 6.02 1.35
N LYS A 97 -10.85 7.22 1.12
CA LYS A 97 -10.87 7.86 -0.21
C LYS A 97 -9.46 8.08 -0.76
N PHE A 98 -8.50 8.47 0.07
CA PHE A 98 -7.10 8.57 -0.33
C PHE A 98 -6.57 7.22 -0.82
N PHE A 99 -6.76 6.12 -0.09
CA PHE A 99 -6.28 4.80 -0.50
C PHE A 99 -7.02 4.23 -1.72
N GLN A 100 -8.29 4.58 -1.92
CA GLN A 100 -9.01 4.25 -3.15
C GLN A 100 -8.38 4.95 -4.37
N ASN A 101 -8.09 6.25 -4.27
CA ASN A 101 -7.42 7.00 -5.33
C ASN A 101 -5.97 6.54 -5.56
N PHE A 102 -5.24 6.23 -4.48
CA PHE A 102 -3.90 5.64 -4.54
C PHE A 102 -3.91 4.30 -5.30
N THR A 103 -4.90 3.45 -5.02
CA THR A 103 -5.09 2.17 -5.71
C THR A 103 -5.42 2.40 -7.18
N LEU A 104 -6.30 3.35 -7.50
CA LEU A 104 -6.63 3.71 -8.88
C LEU A 104 -5.38 4.15 -9.65
N ALA A 105 -4.60 5.08 -9.09
CA ALA A 105 -3.36 5.58 -9.69
C ALA A 105 -2.30 4.48 -9.88
N LEU A 106 -2.12 3.55 -8.93
CA LEU A 106 -1.26 2.39 -9.12
C LEU A 106 -1.77 1.43 -10.21
N SER A 107 -3.08 1.41 -10.45
CA SER A 107 -3.72 0.52 -11.42
C SER A 107 -3.77 1.10 -12.84
N GLU A 108 -3.30 2.34 -13.03
CA GLU A 108 -3.43 3.07 -14.30
C GLU A 108 -2.83 2.34 -15.50
N ARG A 109 -1.67 1.68 -15.31
CA ARG A 109 -0.90 1.05 -16.40
C ARG A 109 -1.24 -0.42 -16.65
N TYR A 110 -2.29 -0.95 -16.04
CA TYR A 110 -2.67 -2.37 -16.17
C TYR A 110 -3.37 -2.70 -17.49
N ARG A 111 -3.84 -1.69 -18.23
CA ARG A 111 -4.56 -1.83 -19.50
C ARG A 111 -4.37 -0.61 -20.39
#